data_AF-A0A2W5ZF86-F1
#
_entry.id   AF-A0A2W5ZF86-F1
#
_cell.length_a   1.000
_cell.length_b   1.000
_cell.length_c   1.000
_cell.angle_alpha   90.00
_cell.angle_beta   90.00
_cell.angle_gamma   90.00
#
_symmetry.space_group_name_H-M   'P 1'
#
loop_
_entity.id
_entity.type
_entity.pdbx_description
1 polymer ?
#
loop_
_entity_poly.entity_id
_entity_poly.type
_entity_poly.pdbx_seq_one_letter_code
_entity_poly.pdbx_strand_id
1 'polypeptide(L)'
;MKPRYDVGYGKPPLHTRFRKGQSGNPKGRGNGTKDFATIFMKAMSQPVTINENGKRKKISKLAAAVTQLANDAARGDKKSIQVAFALWQALEPTIETQRPQVIVVSGPLAGSDRTI
;
A
#
# COMPACT_ATOMS: atom_id res chain seq x y z
N MET A 1 -42.85 48.80 -6.04
CA MET A 1 -42.42 47.68 -6.90
C MET A 1 -42.58 46.39 -6.09
N LYS A 2 -43.52 45.50 -6.42
CA LYS A 2 -43.63 44.20 -5.73
C LYS A 2 -42.45 43.31 -6.15
N PRO A 3 -41.83 42.56 -5.24
CA PRO A 3 -40.84 41.56 -5.65
C PRO A 3 -41.53 40.57 -6.59
N ARG A 4 -40.90 40.28 -7.74
CA ARG A 4 -41.46 39.37 -8.77
C ARG A 4 -41.59 37.91 -8.28
N TYR A 5 -41.16 37.62 -7.06
CA TYR A 5 -41.23 36.31 -6.42
C TYR A 5 -41.70 36.48 -4.98
N ASP A 6 -42.83 35.86 -4.66
CA ASP A 6 -43.40 35.86 -3.32
C ASP A 6 -42.90 34.62 -2.54
N VAL A 7 -42.32 34.86 -1.38
CA VAL A 7 -41.71 33.83 -0.53
C VAL A 7 -42.78 33.28 0.42
N GLY A 8 -42.89 31.96 0.53
CA GLY A 8 -43.93 31.32 1.34
C GLY A 8 -43.68 29.82 1.52
N TYR A 9 -44.67 29.09 2.04
CA TYR A 9 -44.55 27.64 2.22
C TYR A 9 -44.24 26.93 0.90
N GLY A 10 -43.16 26.16 0.85
CA GLY A 10 -42.68 25.50 -0.37
C GLY A 10 -42.03 26.43 -1.42
N LYS A 11 -41.85 27.73 -1.12
CA LYS A 11 -41.29 28.74 -2.03
C LYS A 11 -40.05 29.41 -1.42
N PRO A 12 -38.88 28.74 -1.44
CA PRO A 12 -37.66 29.26 -0.83
C PRO A 12 -37.11 30.48 -1.61
N PRO A 13 -36.51 31.47 -0.93
CA PRO A 13 -35.95 32.68 -1.56
C PRO A 13 -34.98 32.38 -2.71
N LEU A 14 -35.07 33.14 -3.80
CA LEU A 14 -34.32 32.82 -5.03
C LEU A 14 -32.80 32.81 -4.84
N HIS A 15 -32.29 33.69 -3.97
CA HIS A 15 -30.87 33.92 -3.75
C HIS A 15 -30.18 32.85 -2.88
N THR A 16 -30.93 32.04 -2.14
CA THR A 16 -30.38 30.96 -1.29
C THR A 16 -30.52 29.57 -1.89
N ARG A 17 -31.29 29.40 -2.96
CA ARG A 17 -31.48 28.11 -3.62
C ARG A 17 -30.18 27.64 -4.28
N PHE A 18 -29.92 26.35 -4.18
CA PHE A 18 -28.87 25.72 -4.96
C PHE A 18 -29.20 25.76 -6.45
N ARG A 19 -28.16 25.94 -7.29
CA ARG A 19 -28.31 25.88 -8.75
C ARG A 19 -28.61 24.44 -9.17
N LYS A 20 -29.41 24.25 -10.22
CA LYS A 20 -29.69 22.92 -10.76
C LYS A 20 -28.37 22.23 -11.13
N GLY A 21 -28.14 21.04 -10.57
CA GLY A 21 -26.89 20.27 -10.75
C GLY A 21 -25.75 20.62 -9.79
N GLN A 22 -25.93 21.64 -8.93
CA GLN A 22 -24.96 21.99 -7.90
C GLN A 22 -25.50 21.60 -6.53
N SER A 23 -24.90 20.59 -5.92
CA SER A 23 -25.11 20.28 -4.50
C SER A 23 -24.50 21.38 -3.62
N GLY A 24 -25.16 21.73 -2.51
CA GLY A 24 -24.58 22.60 -1.47
C GLY A 24 -23.35 21.99 -0.79
N ASN A 25 -23.13 20.69 -0.95
CA ASN A 25 -21.93 19.99 -0.55
C ASN A 25 -21.33 19.26 -1.77
N PRO A 26 -20.47 19.94 -2.55
CA PRO A 26 -19.85 19.37 -3.75
C PRO A 26 -18.97 18.13 -3.48
N LYS A 27 -18.41 18.04 -2.27
CA LYS A 27 -17.61 16.89 -1.83
C LYS A 27 -18.46 15.68 -1.45
N GLY A 28 -19.78 15.85 -1.38
CA GLY A 28 -20.71 14.81 -0.94
C GLY A 28 -20.52 14.43 0.53
N ARG A 29 -21.22 13.38 0.94
CA ARG A 29 -20.98 12.75 2.24
C ARG A 29 -19.54 12.23 2.23
N GLY A 30 -18.74 12.61 3.23
CA GLY A 30 -17.37 12.13 3.35
C GLY A 30 -17.30 10.60 3.31
N ASN A 31 -16.22 10.06 2.76
CA ASN A 31 -15.97 8.62 2.70
C ASN A 31 -16.24 8.01 4.09
N GLY A 32 -16.97 6.90 4.13
CA GLY A 32 -17.43 6.24 5.37
C GLY A 32 -16.30 5.88 6.34
N THR A 33 -16.68 5.30 7.48
CA THR A 33 -15.76 4.77 8.49
C THR A 33 -14.58 4.07 7.83
N LYS A 34 -13.35 4.49 8.15
CA LYS A 34 -12.13 3.91 7.58
C LYS A 34 -12.18 2.41 7.82
N ASP A 35 -12.10 1.64 6.74
CA ASP A 35 -12.06 0.19 6.80
C ASP A 35 -10.94 -0.28 7.71
N PHE A 36 -11.17 -1.37 8.46
CA PHE A 36 -10.21 -1.90 9.42
C PHE A 36 -8.86 -2.18 8.74
N ALA A 37 -8.87 -2.73 7.53
CA ALA A 37 -7.66 -2.99 6.75
C ALA A 37 -6.87 -1.70 6.48
N THR A 38 -7.55 -0.59 6.20
CA THR A 38 -6.90 0.71 5.96
C THR A 38 -6.24 1.25 7.24
N ILE A 39 -6.92 1.11 8.38
CA ILE A 39 -6.38 1.53 9.69
C ILE A 39 -5.17 0.67 10.05
N PHE A 40 -5.29 -0.65 9.88
CA PHE A 40 -4.23 -1.62 10.16
C PHE A 40 -2.99 -1.36 9.32
N MET A 41 -3.13 -1.24 8.00
CA MET A 41 -2.02 -0.93 7.09
C MET A 41 -1.36 0.40 7.46
N LYS A 42 -2.16 1.43 7.73
CA LYS A 42 -1.62 2.73 8.18
C LYS A 42 -0.84 2.60 9.47
N ALA A 43 -1.33 1.84 10.46
CA ALA A 43 -0.65 1.62 11.72
C ALA A 43 0.68 0.87 11.50
N MET A 44 0.67 -0.19 10.67
CA MET A 44 1.84 -1.00 10.35
C MET A 44 2.91 -0.25 9.55
N SER A 45 2.53 0.74 8.75
CA SER A 45 3.46 1.63 8.03
C SER A 45 4.10 2.71 8.90
N GLN A 46 3.62 2.95 10.13
CA GLN A 46 4.20 3.98 10.99
C GLN A 46 5.65 3.63 11.38
N PRO A 47 6.55 4.62 11.44
CA PRO A 47 7.94 4.39 11.80
C PRO A 47 8.10 4.12 13.30
N VAL A 48 9.02 3.21 13.61
CA VAL A 48 9.52 2.89 14.95
C VAL A 48 11.03 2.99 14.91
N THR A 49 11.61 3.39 16.04
CA THR A 49 13.05 3.45 16.21
C THR A 49 13.53 2.14 16.82
N ILE A 50 14.38 1.41 16.11
CA ILE A 50 15.03 0.19 16.61
C ILE A 50 16.54 0.39 16.67
N ASN A 51 17.22 -0.39 17.50
CA ASN A 51 18.68 -0.46 17.53
C ASN A 51 19.11 -1.80 16.93
N GLU A 52 19.82 -1.74 15.81
CA GLU A 52 20.30 -2.92 15.09
C GLU A 52 21.82 -2.81 14.95
N ASN A 53 22.54 -3.79 15.50
CA ASN A 53 24.02 -3.82 15.48
C ASN A 53 24.67 -2.52 15.99
N GLY A 54 24.10 -1.95 17.07
CA GLY A 54 24.58 -0.72 17.69
C GLY A 54 24.23 0.58 16.95
N LYS A 55 23.53 0.49 15.80
CA LYS A 55 23.05 1.66 15.05
C LYS A 55 21.55 1.84 15.23
N ARG A 56 21.16 3.05 15.60
CA ARG A 56 19.75 3.44 15.69
C ARG A 56 19.19 3.69 14.29
N LYS A 57 18.15 2.95 13.90
CA LYS A 57 17.46 3.11 12.60
C LYS A 57 15.97 3.35 12.82
N LYS A 58 15.35 4.11 11.92
CA LYS A 58 13.89 4.27 11.84
C LYS A 58 13.37 3.40 10.70
N ILE A 59 12.52 2.44 11.03
CA ILE A 59 11.88 1.52 10.08
C ILE A 59 10.39 1.41 10.39
N SER A 60 9.56 0.90 9.46
CA SER A 60 8.13 0.71 9.75
C SER A 60 7.89 -0.37 10.81
N LYS A 61 6.74 -0.34 11.51
CA LYS A 61 6.33 -1.40 12.45
C LYS A 61 6.33 -2.78 11.80
N LEU A 62 5.85 -2.86 10.56
CA LEU A 62 5.85 -4.11 9.80
C LEU A 62 7.27 -4.61 9.59
N ALA A 63 8.17 -3.75 9.10
CA ALA A 63 9.56 -4.12 8.89
C ALA A 63 10.22 -4.58 10.20
N ALA A 64 9.98 -3.85 11.30
CA ALA A 64 10.49 -4.23 12.62
C ALA A 64 9.98 -5.59 13.09
N ALA A 65 8.69 -5.88 12.89
CA ALA A 65 8.09 -7.16 13.27
C ALA A 65 8.67 -8.33 12.45
N VAL A 66 8.85 -8.14 11.13
CA VAL A 66 9.46 -9.15 10.26
C VAL A 66 10.93 -9.38 10.63
N THR A 67 11.70 -8.32 10.88
CA THR A 67 13.09 -8.44 11.34
C THR A 67 13.17 -9.18 12.68
N GLN A 68 12.27 -8.87 13.62
CA GLN A 68 12.24 -9.55 14.91
C GLN A 68 11.87 -11.03 14.77
N LEU A 69 10.87 -11.36 13.95
CA LEU A 69 10.50 -12.74 13.64
C LEU A 69 11.69 -13.53 13.08
N ALA A 70 12.42 -12.93 12.13
CA ALA A 70 13.61 -13.56 11.55
C ALA A 70 14.71 -13.77 12.60
N ASN A 71 14.95 -12.79 13.47
CA ASN A 71 15.93 -12.89 14.55
C ASN A 71 15.57 -13.98 15.57
N ASP A 72 14.30 -14.09 15.96
CA ASP A 72 13.83 -15.08 16.92
C ASP A 72 13.82 -16.50 16.33
N ALA A 73 13.48 -16.63 15.04
CA ALA A 73 13.65 -17.86 14.30
C ALA A 73 15.12 -18.29 14.23
N ALA A 74 16.03 -17.36 13.92
CA ALA A 74 17.47 -17.61 13.89
C ALA A 74 18.05 -17.98 15.26
N ARG A 75 17.46 -17.48 16.36
CA ARG A 75 17.84 -17.85 17.73
C ARG A 75 17.38 -19.26 18.12
N GLY A 76 16.43 -19.85 17.39
CA GLY A 76 15.95 -21.21 17.63
C GLY A 76 14.55 -21.32 18.24
N ASP A 77 13.75 -20.24 18.28
CA ASP A 77 12.37 -20.33 18.75
C ASP A 77 11.51 -21.14 17.76
N LYS A 78 11.00 -22.29 18.21
CA LYS A 78 10.27 -23.23 17.36
C LYS A 78 9.02 -22.61 16.72
N LYS A 79 8.32 -21.73 17.44
CA LYS A 79 7.12 -21.06 16.91
C LYS A 79 7.48 -20.05 15.83
N SER A 80 8.50 -19.22 16.08
CA SER A 80 9.00 -18.26 15.10
C SER A 80 9.53 -18.94 13.84
N ILE A 81 10.23 -20.07 13.99
CA ILE A 81 10.68 -20.90 12.86
C ILE A 81 9.48 -21.37 12.03
N GLN A 82 8.46 -21.94 12.66
CA GLN A 82 7.25 -22.41 11.96
C GLN A 82 6.55 -21.27 11.19
N VAL A 83 6.37 -20.11 11.82
CA VAL A 83 5.75 -18.94 11.19
C VAL A 83 6.60 -18.41 10.04
N ALA A 84 7.92 -18.34 10.20
CA ALA A 84 8.83 -17.90 9.15
C ALA A 84 8.79 -18.82 7.92
N PHE A 85 8.81 -20.14 8.12
CA PHE A 85 8.68 -21.12 7.04
C PHE A 85 7.31 -21.03 6.35
N ALA A 86 6.23 -20.90 7.10
CA ALA A 86 4.89 -20.76 6.54
C ALA A 86 4.76 -19.48 5.67
N LEU A 87 5.32 -18.36 6.15
CA LEU A 87 5.36 -17.12 5.37
C LEU A 87 6.21 -17.29 4.10
N TRP A 88 7.39 -17.91 4.21
CA TRP A 88 8.26 -18.16 3.06
C TRP A 88 7.54 -18.92 1.94
N GLN A 89 6.87 -20.03 2.27
CA GLN A 89 6.11 -20.85 1.32
C GLN A 89 4.95 -20.08 0.68
N ALA A 90 4.25 -19.24 1.45
CA ALA A 90 3.15 -18.43 0.93
C ALA A 90 3.62 -17.33 -0.04
N LEU A 91 4.87 -16.85 0.12
CA LEU A 91 5.47 -15.78 -0.70
C LEU A 91 6.14 -16.30 -1.98
N GLU A 92 6.59 -17.56 -1.98
CA GLU A 92 7.28 -18.23 -3.09
C GLU A 92 6.58 -18.09 -4.48
N PRO A 93 5.25 -18.27 -4.63
CA PRO A 93 4.59 -18.09 -5.94
C PRO A 93 4.55 -16.63 -6.43
N THR A 94 4.67 -15.66 -5.51
CA THR A 94 4.63 -14.22 -5.85
C THR A 94 6.00 -13.73 -6.34
N ILE A 95 7.09 -14.26 -5.76
CA ILE A 95 8.46 -13.86 -6.10
C ILE A 95 8.85 -14.35 -7.51
N GLU A 96 8.42 -15.56 -7.91
CA GLU A 96 8.74 -16.11 -9.23
C GLU A 96 8.09 -15.33 -10.38
N THR A 97 6.90 -14.74 -10.14
CA THR A 97 6.18 -13.92 -11.12
C THR A 97 6.89 -12.59 -11.43
N GLN A 98 7.72 -12.09 -10.51
CA GLN A 98 8.44 -10.81 -10.63
C GLN A 98 9.90 -10.95 -11.06
N ARG A 99 10.42 -12.16 -11.29
CA ARG A 99 11.76 -12.33 -11.86
C ARG A 99 11.74 -11.86 -13.32
N PRO A 100 12.54 -10.84 -13.70
CA PRO A 100 12.72 -10.55 -15.12
C PRO A 100 13.36 -11.78 -15.75
N GLN A 101 12.72 -12.33 -16.78
CA GLN A 101 13.30 -13.39 -17.60
C GLN A 101 14.56 -12.82 -18.25
N VAL A 102 15.73 -13.13 -17.69
CA VAL A 102 17.01 -12.82 -18.34
C VAL A 102 17.12 -13.77 -19.52
N ILE A 103 16.73 -13.30 -20.70
CA ILE A 103 16.99 -14.00 -21.96
C ILE A 103 18.51 -13.96 -22.15
N VAL A 104 19.18 -15.04 -21.74
CA VAL A 104 20.57 -15.27 -22.11
C VAL A 104 20.57 -15.58 -23.60
N VAL A 105 20.85 -14.57 -24.43
CA VAL A 105 21.12 -14.79 -25.86
C VAL A 105 22.50 -15.43 -25.96
N SER A 106 22.54 -16.76 -25.91
CA SER A 106 23.71 -17.53 -26.31
C SER A 106 23.85 -17.43 -27.84
N GLY A 107 24.54 -16.40 -28.32
CA GLY A 107 25.03 -16.37 -29.69
C GLY A 107 26.15 -17.41 -29.86
N PRO A 108 26.19 -18.18 -30.96
CA PRO A 108 27.27 -19.12 -31.20
C PRO A 108 28.58 -18.33 -31.36
N LEU A 109 29.60 -18.72 -30.60
CA LEU A 109 30.97 -18.27 -30.78
C LEU A 109 31.40 -18.66 -32.21
N ALA A 110 31.51 -17.66 -33.09
CA ALA A 110 32.02 -17.84 -34.44
C ALA A 110 33.52 -18.18 -34.37
N GLY A 111 33.81 -19.47 -34.24
CA GLY A 111 35.13 -20.03 -34.49
C GLY A 111 35.20 -20.56 -35.91
N SER A 112 35.85 -19.82 -36.80
CA SER A 112 36.67 -20.39 -37.86
C SER A 112 37.57 -19.31 -38.45
N ASP A 113 38.66 -19.05 -37.75
CA ASP A 113 39.88 -18.57 -38.37
C ASP A 113 40.42 -19.75 -39.20
N ARG A 114 40.36 -19.66 -40.52
CA ARG A 114 40.97 -20.63 -41.44
C ARG A 114 42.19 -19.95 -42.04
N THR A 115 43.34 -20.38 -41.54
CA THR A 115 44.62 -20.31 -42.23
C THR A 115 44.56 -21.17 -43.50
N ILE A 116 44.79 -20.53 -44.66
CA ILE A 116 45.74 -20.83 -45.77
C ILE A 116 45.28 -20.00 -46.98
#